data_AF-A0A180FWH8-F1
#
_entry.id   AF-A0A180FWH8-F1
#
_cell.length_a   1.000
_cell.length_b   1.000
_cell.length_c   1.000
_cell.angle_alpha   90.00
_cell.angle_beta   90.00
_cell.angle_gamma   90.00
#
_symmetry.space_group_name_H-M   'P 1'
#
loop_
_entity.id
_entity.type
_entity.pdbx_description
1 polymer ?
#
loop_
_entity_poly.entity_id
_entity_poly.type
_entity_poly.pdbx_seq_one_letter_code
_entity_poly.pdbx_strand_id
1 'polypeptide(L)'
;EKAVCLVREHIAIWKKCLEEGLLGATPNLRALLTQAQESQKALQKIMPNDEIEAFVKGWNPWTEKKKYFPAPPKEERFGKRRSLTSINFENPHKWKKVSDMLKIAEGLYKNIN
;
A
#
# COMPACT_ATOMS: atom_id res chain seq x y z
N GLU A 1 -15.43 -25.25 -16.02
CA GLU A 1 -14.00 -25.32 -16.40
C GLU A 1 -13.15 -24.14 -15.91
N LYS A 2 -13.53 -22.87 -16.18
CA LYS A 2 -12.74 -21.69 -15.77
C LYS A 2 -12.39 -21.62 -14.27
N ALA A 3 -13.32 -21.97 -13.38
CA ALA A 3 -13.08 -22.00 -11.94
C ALA A 3 -12.00 -23.01 -11.53
N VAL A 4 -11.98 -24.19 -12.16
CA VAL A 4 -11.01 -25.26 -11.88
C VAL A 4 -9.60 -24.84 -12.29
N CYS A 5 -9.45 -24.15 -13.42
CA CYS A 5 -8.14 -23.62 -13.85
C CYS A 5 -7.59 -22.60 -12.84
N LEU A 6 -8.44 -21.68 -12.37
CA LEU A 6 -8.06 -20.67 -11.38
C LEU A 6 -7.69 -21.29 -10.03
N VAL A 7 -8.40 -22.33 -9.58
CA VAL A 7 -8.06 -23.07 -8.36
C VAL A 7 -6.70 -23.75 -8.49
N ARG A 8 -6.40 -24.39 -9.63
CA ARG A 8 -5.10 -25.01 -9.88
C ARG A 8 -3.96 -23.99 -9.88
N GLU A 9 -4.17 -22.82 -10.50
CA GLU A 9 -3.24 -21.70 -10.44
C GLU A 9 -3.02 -21.21 -9.01
N HIS A 10 -4.11 -21.06 -8.25
CA HIS A 10 -4.05 -20.64 -6.85
C HIS A 10 -3.26 -21.63 -5.99
N ILE A 11 -3.48 -22.94 -6.16
CA ILE A 11 -2.72 -24.00 -5.47
C ILE A 11 -1.23 -23.95 -5.86
N ALA A 12 -0.90 -23.68 -7.13
CA ALA A 12 0.48 -23.55 -7.57
C ALA A 12 1.17 -22.33 -6.95
N ILE A 13 0.47 -21.18 -6.88
CA ILE A 13 0.96 -19.98 -6.22
C ILE A 13 1.15 -20.23 -4.72
N TRP A 14 0.21 -20.93 -4.08
CA TRP A 14 0.31 -21.30 -2.67
C TRP A 14 1.56 -22.12 -2.36
N LYS A 15 1.83 -23.18 -3.15
CA LYS A 15 3.04 -24.00 -2.96
C LYS A 15 4.32 -23.19 -3.08
N LYS A 16 4.42 -22.34 -4.10
CA LYS A 16 5.55 -21.41 -4.26
C LYS A 16 5.68 -20.46 -3.08
N CYS A 17 4.56 -19.99 -2.54
CA CYS A 17 4.54 -19.10 -1.39
C CYS A 17 5.00 -19.79 -0.09
N LEU A 18 4.69 -21.08 0.09
CA LEU A 18 5.23 -21.88 1.20
C LEU A 18 6.74 -22.07 1.10
N GLU A 19 7.26 -22.39 -0.08
CA GLU A 19 8.69 -22.56 -0.33
C GLU A 19 9.46 -21.25 -0.10
N GLU A 20 8.97 -20.14 -0.63
CA GLU A 20 9.55 -18.81 -0.42
C GLU A 20 9.40 -18.32 1.02
N GLY A 21 8.33 -18.74 1.72
CA GLY A 21 8.16 -18.47 3.14
C GLY A 21 9.28 -19.06 4.01
N LEU A 22 9.83 -20.21 3.62
CA LEU A 22 11.01 -20.80 4.28
C LEU A 22 12.28 -19.97 4.07
N LEU A 23 12.39 -19.25 2.94
CA LEU A 23 13.50 -18.36 2.63
C LEU A 23 13.40 -17.00 3.36
N GLY A 24 12.25 -16.70 3.97
CA GLY A 24 12.02 -15.50 4.78
C GLY A 24 11.35 -14.36 4.01
N ALA A 25 11.48 -13.13 4.51
CA ALA A 25 10.82 -11.95 3.95
C ALA A 25 11.53 -11.43 2.68
N THR A 26 11.48 -12.21 1.60
CA THR A 26 12.03 -11.83 0.29
C THR A 26 11.04 -10.91 -0.47
N PRO A 27 11.53 -10.03 -1.38
CA PRO A 27 10.66 -9.26 -2.27
C PRO A 27 9.83 -10.17 -3.19
N ASN A 28 10.35 -11.35 -3.55
CA ASN A 28 9.65 -12.37 -4.33
C ASN A 28 8.42 -12.89 -3.58
N LEU A 29 8.55 -13.17 -2.28
CA LEU A 29 7.43 -13.58 -1.44
C LEU A 29 6.31 -12.52 -1.44
N ARG A 30 6.66 -11.23 -1.42
CA ARG A 30 5.67 -10.14 -1.47
C ARG A 30 4.92 -10.10 -2.80
N ALA A 31 5.61 -10.33 -3.91
CA ALA A 31 4.99 -10.41 -5.24
C ALA A 31 4.04 -11.61 -5.33
N LEU A 32 4.49 -12.79 -4.87
CA LEU A 32 3.69 -14.02 -4.83
C LEU A 32 2.46 -13.89 -3.94
N LEU A 33 2.59 -13.29 -2.76
CA LEU A 33 1.45 -13.03 -1.87
C LEU A 33 0.44 -12.07 -2.52
N THR A 34 0.90 -11.08 -3.27
CA THR A 34 0.00 -10.15 -3.97
C THR A 34 -0.74 -10.86 -5.11
N GLN A 35 -0.05 -11.71 -5.86
CA GLN A 35 -0.67 -12.55 -6.88
C GLN A 35 -1.67 -13.56 -6.29
N ALA A 36 -1.35 -14.15 -5.14
CA ALA A 36 -2.25 -15.03 -4.40
C ALA A 36 -3.52 -14.29 -3.96
N GLN A 37 -3.40 -13.04 -3.49
CA GLN A 37 -4.53 -12.19 -3.13
C GLN A 37 -5.44 -11.88 -4.32
N GLU A 38 -4.87 -11.56 -5.48
CA GLU A 38 -5.65 -11.29 -6.70
C GLU A 38 -6.35 -12.55 -7.20
N SER A 39 -5.65 -13.68 -7.21
CA SER A 39 -6.20 -15.00 -7.56
C SER A 39 -7.36 -15.39 -6.63
N GLN A 40 -7.20 -15.21 -5.31
CA GLN A 40 -8.25 -15.47 -4.34
C GLN A 40 -9.47 -14.55 -4.56
N LYS A 41 -9.26 -13.26 -4.85
CA LYS A 41 -10.35 -12.32 -5.12
C LYS A 41 -11.10 -12.64 -6.42
N ALA A 42 -10.38 -13.11 -7.45
CA ALA A 42 -10.97 -13.58 -8.69
C ALA A 42 -11.82 -14.84 -8.46
N LEU A 43 -11.35 -15.77 -7.63
CA LEU A 43 -12.09 -16.97 -7.23
C LEU A 43 -13.34 -16.62 -6.41
N GLN A 44 -13.23 -15.70 -5.44
CA GLN A 44 -14.37 -15.22 -4.63
C GLN A 44 -15.50 -14.60 -5.47
N LYS A 45 -15.20 -14.10 -6.68
CA LYS A 45 -16.21 -13.55 -7.60
C LYS A 45 -17.06 -14.66 -8.24
N ILE A 46 -16.55 -15.88 -8.31
CA ILE A 46 -17.13 -17.01 -9.05
C ILE A 46 -17.64 -18.09 -8.09
N MET A 47 -17.08 -18.18 -6.89
CA MET A 47 -17.31 -19.26 -5.93
C MET A 47 -17.25 -18.72 -4.48
N PRO A 48 -18.00 -19.30 -3.54
CA PRO A 48 -17.92 -18.94 -2.13
C PRO A 48 -16.53 -19.23 -1.53
N ASN A 49 -16.17 -18.44 -0.52
CA ASN A 49 -14.85 -18.46 0.11
C ASN A 49 -14.56 -19.78 0.88
N ASP A 50 -15.60 -20.46 1.38
CA ASP A 50 -15.50 -21.75 2.08
C ASP A 50 -14.88 -22.85 1.22
N GLU A 51 -15.27 -22.96 -0.05
CA GLU A 51 -14.68 -23.95 -0.96
C GLU A 51 -13.21 -23.63 -1.24
N ILE A 52 -12.88 -22.35 -1.40
CA ILE A 52 -11.51 -21.89 -1.64
C ILE A 52 -10.62 -22.22 -0.42
N GLU A 53 -11.08 -21.96 0.80
CA GLU A 53 -10.34 -22.29 2.03
C GLU A 53 -10.14 -23.80 2.20
N ALA A 54 -11.14 -24.62 1.82
CA ALA A 54 -11.02 -26.08 1.82
C ALA A 54 -9.92 -26.56 0.86
N PHE A 55 -9.75 -25.91 -0.32
CA PHE A 55 -8.72 -26.28 -1.29
C PHE A 55 -7.30 -25.95 -0.84
N VAL A 56 -7.12 -24.90 -0.04
CA VAL A 56 -5.79 -24.46 0.41
C VAL A 56 -5.49 -24.87 1.85
N LYS A 57 -6.18 -25.89 2.38
CA LYS A 57 -6.03 -26.37 3.77
C LYS A 57 -6.12 -25.23 4.81
N GLY A 58 -7.02 -24.26 4.60
CA GLY A 58 -7.17 -23.10 5.48
C GLY A 58 -6.02 -22.07 5.40
N TRP A 59 -5.19 -22.13 4.36
CA TRP A 59 -4.19 -21.10 4.11
C TRP A 59 -4.84 -19.78 3.73
N ASN A 60 -4.41 -18.70 4.38
CA ASN A 60 -4.91 -17.36 4.11
C ASN A 60 -3.73 -16.45 3.75
N PRO A 61 -3.59 -16.00 2.48
CA PRO A 61 -2.47 -15.17 2.05
C PRO A 61 -2.41 -13.83 2.80
N TRP A 62 -3.52 -13.35 3.36
CA TRP A 62 -3.53 -12.16 4.22
C TRP A 62 -2.84 -12.40 5.57
N THR A 63 -3.02 -13.59 6.14
CA THR A 63 -2.38 -13.99 7.40
C THR A 63 -0.88 -14.20 7.23
N GLU A 64 -0.43 -14.88 6.17
CA GLU A 64 1.00 -15.00 5.87
C GLU A 64 1.64 -13.63 5.64
N LYS A 65 1.01 -12.78 4.82
CA LYS A 65 1.54 -11.43 4.54
C LYS A 65 1.69 -10.61 5.81
N LYS A 66 0.76 -10.73 6.75
CA LYS A 66 0.84 -10.06 8.05
C LYS A 66 1.97 -10.60 8.94
N LYS A 67 2.30 -11.91 8.82
CA LYS A 67 3.40 -12.54 9.56
C LYS A 67 4.77 -12.10 9.03
N TYR A 68 4.95 -12.06 7.71
CA TYR A 68 6.23 -11.70 7.08
C TYR A 68 6.45 -10.19 6.96
N PHE A 69 5.37 -9.44 6.71
CA PHE A 69 5.39 -7.99 6.59
C PHE A 69 4.43 -7.41 7.62
N PRO A 70 4.82 -7.39 8.91
CA PRO A 70 4.06 -6.64 9.90
C PRO A 70 3.91 -5.22 9.37
N ALA A 71 2.68 -4.71 9.35
CA ALA A 71 2.47 -3.31 9.07
C ALA A 71 3.37 -2.53 10.05
N PRO A 72 4.11 -1.51 9.58
CA PRO A 72 4.90 -0.67 10.49
C PRO A 72 3.98 -0.27 11.64
N PRO A 73 4.47 -0.32 12.90
CA PRO A 73 3.68 0.01 14.07
C PRO A 73 2.88 1.27 13.74
N LYS A 74 1.56 1.21 13.89
CA LYS A 74 0.75 2.41 13.77
C LYS A 74 1.27 3.32 14.88
N GLU A 75 2.15 4.25 14.53
CA GLU A 75 2.43 5.40 15.36
C GLU A 75 1.08 5.94 15.78
N GLU A 76 0.91 5.97 17.09
CA GLU A 76 -0.31 6.35 17.76
C GLU A 76 -0.73 7.73 17.26
N ARG A 77 -1.74 7.73 16.40
CA ARG A 77 -2.62 8.84 16.00
C ARG A 77 -2.24 10.22 16.56
N PHE A 78 -1.33 10.93 15.90
CA PHE A 78 -1.44 12.39 15.78
C PHE A 78 -1.90 12.75 14.38
N GLY A 79 -3.23 12.73 14.19
CA GLY A 79 -3.88 13.43 13.10
C GLY A 79 -3.87 12.73 11.74
N LYS A 80 -5.07 12.37 11.29
CA LYS A 80 -5.53 12.43 9.89
C LYS A 80 -4.48 13.06 8.97
N ARG A 81 -3.87 12.25 8.09
CA ARG A 81 -3.02 12.75 6.98
C ARG A 81 -3.85 13.75 6.18
N ARG A 82 -3.79 15.03 6.57
CA ARG A 82 -4.23 16.14 5.73
C ARG A 82 -3.27 16.10 4.56
N SER A 83 -3.80 15.82 3.40
CA SER A 83 -3.16 16.11 2.13
C SER A 83 -2.43 17.46 2.25
N LEU A 84 -1.14 17.50 1.90
CA LEU A 84 -0.31 18.71 1.90
C LEU A 84 -0.80 19.78 0.90
N THR A 85 -1.95 19.56 0.25
CA THR A 85 -2.55 20.43 -0.75
C THR A 85 -3.38 21.59 -0.21
N SER A 86 -3.58 21.72 1.11
CA SER A 86 -4.27 22.90 1.68
C SER A 86 -3.27 23.95 2.13
N ILE A 87 -2.69 24.64 1.15
CA ILE A 87 -2.00 25.91 1.39
C ILE A 87 -3.06 26.89 1.89
N ASN A 88 -3.19 27.06 3.21
CA ASN A 88 -4.13 28.02 3.78
C ASN A 88 -3.57 29.43 3.59
N PHE A 89 -3.96 30.08 2.49
CA PHE A 89 -3.66 31.48 2.21
C PHE A 89 -4.36 32.45 3.18
N GLU A 90 -5.31 31.95 3.99
CA GLU A 90 -6.09 32.74 4.94
C GLU A 90 -5.31 33.23 6.16
N ASN A 91 -4.11 32.73 6.45
CA ASN A 91 -3.34 33.20 7.59
C ASN A 91 -2.24 34.21 7.16
N PRO A 92 -2.52 35.53 7.20
CA PRO A 92 -1.57 36.56 6.76
C PRO A 92 -0.28 36.58 7.58
N HIS A 93 -0.31 36.12 8.84
CA HIS A 93 0.89 36.05 9.68
C HIS A 93 1.91 35.02 9.18
N LYS A 94 1.46 33.94 8.52
CA LYS A 94 2.35 32.91 7.97
C LYS A 94 3.04 33.36 6.68
N TRP A 95 2.39 34.22 5.89
CA TRP A 95 2.90 34.72 4.61
C TRP A 95 3.62 36.08 4.72
N LYS A 96 3.58 36.71 5.90
CA LYS A 96 4.24 37.99 6.16
C LYS A 96 5.73 37.96 5.77
N LYS A 97 6.47 36.93 6.19
CA LYS A 97 7.91 36.79 5.88
C LYS A 97 8.17 36.66 4.37
N VAL A 98 7.31 35.94 3.66
CA VAL A 98 7.42 35.76 2.19
C VAL A 98 7.10 37.08 1.47
N SER A 99 6.07 37.81 1.93
CA SER A 99 5.72 39.13 1.41
C SER A 99 6.84 40.15 1.66
N ASP A 100 7.44 40.15 2.85
CA ASP A 100 8.55 41.05 3.19
C ASP A 100 9.77 40.76 2.32
N MET A 101 10.10 39.49 2.09
CA MET A 101 11.19 39.09 1.20
C MET A 101 10.94 39.53 -0.25
N LEU A 102 9.70 39.40 -0.75
CA LEU A 102 9.34 39.85 -2.10
C LEU A 102 9.47 41.37 -2.26
N LYS A 103 9.04 42.14 -1.25
CA LYS A 103 9.19 43.61 -1.24
C LYS A 103 10.65 44.04 -1.24
N ILE A 104 11.50 43.34 -0.49
CA ILE A 104 12.95 43.60 -0.47
C ILE A 104 13.55 43.29 -1.84
N ALA A 105 13.21 42.15 -2.45
CA ALA A 105 13.70 41.78 -3.77
C ALA A 105 13.27 42.79 -4.86
N GLU A 106 12.02 43.24 -4.83
CA GLU A 106 11.52 44.28 -5.72
C GLU A 106 12.27 45.61 -5.54
N GLY A 107 12.51 46.02 -4.29
CA GLY A 107 13.28 47.22 -3.97
C GLY A 107 14.73 47.15 -4.45
N LEU A 108 15.36 45.98 -4.36
CA LEU A 108 16.71 45.74 -4.89
C LEU A 108 16.70 45.78 -6.42
N TYR A 109 15.74 45.13 -7.07
CA TYR A 109 15.63 45.13 -8.53
C TYR A 109 15.42 46.54 -9.10
N LYS A 110 14.58 47.35 -8.46
CA LYS A 110 14.35 48.76 -8.85
C LYS A 110 15.55 49.67 -8.64
N ASN A 111 16.51 49.31 -7.79
CA ASN A 111 17.75 50.06 -7.60
C ASN A 111 18.88 49.65 -8.56
N ILE A 112 18.69 48.56 -9.31
CA ILE A 112 19.69 48.02 -10.26
C ILE A 112 19.41 48.49 -11.71
N ASN A 113 18.26 49.14 -11.95
CA ASN A 113 17.90 49.81 -13.20
C ASN A 113 17.79 51.32 -13.00
#